data_AF-A0AAX7U293-F1
#
_entry.id   AF-A0AAX7U293-F1
#
_cell.length_a   1.000
_cell.length_b   1.000
_cell.length_c   1.000
_cell.angle_alpha   90.00
_cell.angle_beta   90.00
_cell.angle_gamma   90.00
#
_symmetry.space_group_name_H-M   'P 1'
#
loop_
_entity.id
_entity.type
_entity.pdbx_description
1 polymer ?
#
loop_
_entity_poly.entity_id
_entity_poly.type
_entity_poly.pdbx_seq_one_letter_code
_entity_poly.pdbx_strand_id
1 'polypeptide(L)'
;LLVLSSPAQSFQEFAGLLQEVEHDRMMLNASDLLIKPLEKFRKEQIGVTKEKKKKFDKESEKYYSQLDKHLNLSAKKRETQLQEADELLDKERANFYESSVEYVYQIHQVQDRKKFDVVEPVLAFLHSILTLNNLTVEMTQDFMPYKQELQLSLQNTRNNYESTCEELEELMKRMKRPSQIYKMHNFPMRGYLYCQEKRALGMTWVKYYCKYQKEGRVLVMVPCEQKTTTKQGPIQLTLKSCIRRKTESIDKRFCFDVETIERLVQTSALQSIHGQDAESEIDPDAQTVCV
;
A
#
# COMPACT_ATOMS: atom_id res chain seq x y z
N LEU A 1 9.87 -12.10 20.47
CA LEU A 1 9.81 -10.90 19.60
C LEU A 1 9.66 -11.39 18.16
N LEU A 2 8.45 -11.80 17.78
CA LEU A 2 8.11 -11.97 16.37
C LEU A 2 7.90 -10.56 15.85
N VAL A 3 8.79 -10.11 14.97
CA VAL A 3 8.61 -8.89 14.21
C VAL A 3 7.35 -9.11 13.38
N LEU A 4 6.22 -8.58 13.84
CA LEU A 4 5.11 -8.30 12.95
C LEU A 4 5.68 -7.30 11.95
N SER A 5 6.08 -7.77 10.77
CA SER A 5 6.34 -6.90 9.63
C SER A 5 5.07 -6.09 9.48
N SER A 6 5.16 -4.80 9.81
CA SER A 6 4.00 -3.91 9.70
C SER A 6 3.43 -4.03 8.29
N PRO A 7 2.12 -3.86 8.07
CA PRO A 7 1.55 -3.89 6.73
C PRO A 7 2.34 -3.05 5.72
N ALA A 8 2.89 -1.92 6.18
CA ALA A 8 3.79 -1.06 5.40
C ALA A 8 5.07 -1.77 4.92
N GLN A 9 5.75 -2.51 5.80
CA GLN A 9 6.94 -3.27 5.44
C GLN A 9 6.61 -4.38 4.43
N SER A 10 5.50 -5.10 4.64
CA SER A 10 5.08 -6.14 3.69
C SER A 10 4.75 -5.59 2.32
N PHE A 11 4.06 -4.45 2.25
CA PHE A 11 3.81 -3.79 0.97
C PHE A 11 5.07 -3.25 0.30
N GLN A 12 6.07 -2.82 1.08
CA GLN A 12 7.35 -2.39 0.54
C GLN A 12 8.09 -3.55 -0.14
N GLU A 13 8.16 -4.72 0.49
CA GLU A 13 8.78 -5.92 -0.10
C GLU A 13 8.06 -6.36 -1.38
N PHE A 14 6.72 -6.35 -1.38
CA PHE A 14 5.94 -6.67 -2.57
C PHE A 14 6.17 -5.66 -3.71
N ALA A 15 6.22 -4.37 -3.39
CA ALA A 15 6.48 -3.34 -4.36
C ALA A 15 7.89 -3.45 -4.96
N GLY A 16 8.90 -3.80 -4.14
CA GLY A 16 10.27 -4.04 -4.59
C GLY A 16 10.34 -5.13 -5.66
N LEU A 17 9.78 -6.31 -5.37
CA LEU A 17 9.74 -7.42 -6.34
C LEU A 17 9.03 -7.02 -7.64
N LEU A 18 7.88 -6.35 -7.54
CA LEU A 18 7.13 -5.92 -8.73
C LEU A 18 7.90 -4.90 -9.56
N GLN A 19 8.61 -3.97 -8.93
CA GLN A 19 9.43 -2.98 -9.63
C GLN A 19 10.60 -3.63 -10.37
N GLU A 20 11.24 -4.63 -9.78
CA GLU A 20 12.36 -5.35 -10.39
C GLU A 20 11.91 -6.14 -11.64
N VAL A 21 10.81 -6.89 -11.52
CA VAL A 21 10.19 -7.61 -12.64
C VAL A 21 9.80 -6.67 -13.79
N GLU A 22 9.22 -5.51 -13.46
CA GLU A 22 8.86 -4.50 -14.47
C GLU A 22 10.09 -3.85 -15.11
N HIS A 23 11.13 -3.56 -14.34
CA HIS A 23 12.38 -2.99 -14.84
C HIS A 23 13.01 -3.88 -15.91
N ASP A 24 13.12 -5.18 -15.63
CA ASP A 24 13.70 -6.14 -16.58
C ASP A 24 12.81 -6.31 -17.82
N ARG A 25 11.48 -6.22 -17.67
CA ARG A 25 10.57 -6.25 -18.81
C ARG A 25 10.71 -5.02 -19.70
N MET A 26 10.96 -3.83 -19.13
CA MET A 26 11.24 -2.61 -19.90
C MET A 26 12.55 -2.69 -20.68
N MET A 27 13.53 -3.46 -20.21
CA MET A 27 14.78 -3.71 -20.91
C MET A 27 14.61 -4.56 -22.19
N LEU A 28 13.44 -5.18 -22.38
CA LEU A 28 13.14 -5.98 -23.56
C LEU A 28 12.95 -5.09 -24.81
N ASN A 29 14.03 -4.87 -25.53
CA ASN A 29 14.08 -3.93 -26.65
C ASN A 29 13.60 -4.56 -27.97
N ALA A 30 12.28 -4.78 -28.09
CA ALA A 30 11.67 -5.31 -29.30
C ALA A 30 11.95 -4.44 -30.55
N SER A 31 12.04 -3.12 -30.36
CA SER A 31 12.38 -2.18 -31.43
C SER A 31 13.71 -2.53 -32.08
N ASP A 32 14.76 -2.65 -31.28
CA ASP A 32 16.12 -2.79 -31.81
C ASP A 32 16.46 -4.23 -32.19
N LEU A 33 15.90 -5.21 -31.47
CA LEU A 33 16.17 -6.62 -31.71
C LEU A 33 15.32 -7.22 -32.84
N LEU A 34 14.11 -6.71 -33.07
CA LEU A 34 13.18 -7.28 -34.04
C LEU A 34 12.72 -6.28 -35.10
N ILE A 35 12.14 -5.15 -34.69
CA ILE A 35 11.48 -4.24 -35.63
C ILE A 35 12.47 -3.59 -36.60
N LYS A 36 13.54 -2.96 -36.09
CA LYS A 36 14.53 -2.26 -36.92
C LYS A 36 15.24 -3.21 -37.90
N PRO A 37 15.71 -4.41 -37.52
CA PRO A 37 16.28 -5.37 -38.47
C PRO A 37 15.31 -5.79 -39.58
N LEU A 38 14.04 -6.09 -39.25
CA LEU A 38 13.04 -6.47 -40.25
C LEU A 38 12.68 -5.30 -41.17
N GLU A 39 12.61 -4.07 -40.64
CA GLU A 39 12.44 -2.88 -41.45
C GLU A 39 13.62 -2.63 -42.39
N LYS A 40 14.85 -2.88 -41.91
CA LYS A 40 16.07 -2.79 -42.72
C LYS A 40 16.02 -3.79 -43.88
N PHE A 41 15.68 -5.05 -43.61
CA PHE A 41 15.49 -6.06 -44.65
C PHE A 41 14.42 -5.63 -45.68
N ARG A 42 13.27 -5.13 -45.22
CA ARG A 42 12.20 -4.63 -46.09
C ARG A 42 12.68 -3.48 -46.99
N LYS A 43 13.39 -2.50 -46.44
CA LYS A 43 13.83 -1.32 -47.19
C LYS A 43 14.99 -1.66 -48.14
N GLU A 44 16.02 -2.32 -47.64
CA GLU A 44 17.28 -2.51 -48.37
C GLU A 44 17.26 -3.72 -49.30
N GLN A 45 16.51 -4.79 -48.97
CA GLN A 45 16.42 -5.96 -49.85
C GLN A 45 15.22 -5.83 -50.77
N ILE A 46 14.01 -5.84 -50.19
CA ILE A 46 12.78 -5.83 -50.99
C ILE A 46 12.63 -4.51 -51.77
N GLY A 47 12.99 -3.38 -51.17
CA GLY A 47 12.95 -2.07 -51.84
C GLY A 47 13.87 -2.00 -53.06
N VAL A 48 15.13 -2.43 -52.92
CA VAL A 48 16.10 -2.43 -54.03
C VAL A 48 15.69 -3.37 -55.15
N THR A 49 15.20 -4.58 -54.82
CA THR A 49 14.71 -5.53 -55.82
C THR A 49 13.50 -4.97 -56.60
N LYS A 50 12.60 -4.23 -55.94
CA LYS A 50 11.47 -3.57 -56.61
C LYS A 50 11.93 -2.51 -57.62
N GLU A 51 12.95 -1.73 -57.30
CA GLU A 51 13.50 -0.73 -58.23
C GLU A 51 14.21 -1.40 -59.41
N LYS A 52 14.95 -2.49 -59.18
CA LYS A 52 15.55 -3.27 -60.27
C LYS A 52 14.51 -3.94 -61.16
N LYS A 53 13.40 -4.43 -60.60
CA LYS A 53 12.24 -4.90 -61.37
C LYS A 53 11.69 -3.81 -62.29
N LYS A 54 11.45 -2.60 -61.76
CA LYS A 54 10.95 -1.48 -62.57
C LYS A 54 11.90 -1.12 -63.72
N LYS A 55 13.23 -1.12 -63.47
CA LYS A 55 14.23 -0.88 -64.52
C LYS A 55 14.15 -1.97 -65.59
N PHE A 56 14.12 -3.24 -65.18
CA PHE A 56 13.97 -4.38 -66.09
C PHE A 56 12.70 -4.28 -66.95
N ASP A 57 11.54 -4.01 -66.33
CA ASP A 57 10.27 -3.88 -67.05
C ASP A 57 10.35 -2.75 -68.10
N LYS A 58 10.93 -1.60 -67.74
CA LYS A 58 11.12 -0.45 -68.64
C LYS A 58 12.05 -0.74 -69.82
N GLU A 59 13.21 -1.35 -69.57
CA GLU A 59 14.15 -1.68 -70.65
C GLU A 59 13.61 -2.81 -71.53
N SER A 60 12.80 -3.73 -70.97
CA SER A 60 12.08 -4.75 -71.74
C SER A 60 11.10 -4.12 -72.73
N GLU A 61 10.27 -3.17 -72.29
CA GLU A 61 9.33 -2.45 -73.16
C GLU A 61 10.04 -1.72 -74.31
N LYS A 62 11.14 -1.03 -74.03
CA LYS A 62 11.94 -0.35 -75.06
C LYS A 62 12.52 -1.34 -76.07
N TYR A 63 13.13 -2.42 -75.58
CA TYR A 63 13.75 -3.42 -76.45
C TYR A 63 12.73 -4.06 -77.38
N TYR A 64 11.57 -4.51 -76.86
CA TYR A 64 10.53 -5.10 -77.70
C TYR A 64 9.90 -4.09 -78.66
N SER A 65 9.71 -2.83 -78.25
CA SER A 65 9.24 -1.78 -79.16
C SER A 65 10.24 -1.50 -80.28
N GLN A 66 11.54 -1.46 -79.97
CA GLN A 66 12.58 -1.21 -80.95
C GLN A 66 12.75 -2.41 -81.89
N LEU A 67 12.62 -3.63 -81.38
CA LEU A 67 12.64 -4.86 -82.16
C LEU A 67 11.52 -4.89 -83.20
N ASP A 68 10.30 -4.54 -82.81
CA ASP A 68 9.16 -4.45 -83.75
C ASP A 68 9.38 -3.40 -84.84
N LYS A 69 9.85 -2.19 -84.46
CA LYS A 69 10.21 -1.14 -85.43
C LYS A 69 11.29 -1.59 -86.41
N HIS A 70 12.29 -2.31 -85.90
CA HIS A 70 13.41 -2.82 -86.70
C HIS A 70 12.93 -3.87 -87.71
N LEU A 71 12.10 -4.83 -87.28
CA LEU A 71 11.52 -5.86 -88.16
C LEU A 71 10.61 -5.29 -89.25
N ASN A 72 9.94 -4.17 -88.98
CA ASN A 72 9.07 -3.48 -89.93
C ASN A 72 9.82 -2.48 -90.85
N LEU A 73 11.15 -2.36 -90.72
CA LEU A 73 11.95 -1.44 -91.52
C LEU A 73 12.12 -1.97 -92.96
N SER A 74 11.80 -1.14 -93.95
CA SER A 74 11.97 -1.52 -95.36
C SER A 74 13.45 -1.59 -95.74
N ALA A 75 13.85 -2.70 -96.36
CA ALA A 75 15.19 -2.88 -96.94
C ALA A 75 15.55 -1.88 -98.07
N LYS A 76 14.59 -1.05 -98.52
CA LYS A 76 14.82 0.01 -99.53
C LYS A 76 15.27 1.34 -98.92
N LYS A 77 15.41 1.43 -97.59
CA LYS A 77 15.91 2.62 -96.91
C LYS A 77 17.39 2.86 -97.24
N ARG A 78 17.87 4.07 -96.97
CA ARG A 78 19.30 4.40 -97.16
C ARG A 78 20.14 3.56 -96.21
N GLU A 79 21.30 3.09 -96.67
CA GLU A 79 22.21 2.24 -95.89
C GLU A 79 22.50 2.83 -94.50
N THR A 80 22.76 4.15 -94.41
CA THR A 80 23.01 4.82 -93.13
C THR A 80 21.84 4.69 -92.16
N GLN A 81 20.59 4.69 -92.65
CA GLN A 81 19.40 4.54 -91.82
C GLN A 81 19.20 3.10 -91.34
N LEU A 82 19.64 2.12 -92.13
CA LEU A 82 19.63 0.71 -91.72
C LEU A 82 20.66 0.49 -90.62
N GLN A 83 21.88 1.00 -90.82
CA GLN A 83 22.97 0.92 -89.84
C GLN A 83 22.62 1.61 -88.51
N GLU A 84 22.03 2.81 -88.54
CA GLU A 84 21.54 3.49 -87.33
C GLU A 84 20.47 2.67 -86.58
N ALA A 85 19.62 1.94 -87.31
CA ALA A 85 18.58 1.10 -86.72
C ALA A 85 19.16 -0.19 -86.11
N ASP A 86 20.22 -0.76 -86.70
CA ASP A 86 20.98 -1.89 -86.15
C ASP A 86 21.67 -1.47 -84.83
N GLU A 87 22.44 -0.38 -84.85
CA GLU A 87 23.15 0.14 -83.68
C GLU A 87 22.21 0.45 -82.51
N LEU A 88 21.04 1.03 -82.82
CA LEU A 88 20.02 1.31 -81.80
C LEU A 88 19.41 0.02 -81.24
N LEU A 89 19.13 -0.99 -82.07
CA LEU A 89 18.61 -2.27 -81.60
C LEU A 89 19.62 -2.99 -80.70
N ASP A 90 20.90 -3.02 -81.08
CA ASP A 90 21.95 -3.64 -80.30
C ASP A 90 22.16 -2.94 -78.94
N LYS A 91 22.05 -1.61 -78.92
CA LYS A 91 22.07 -0.84 -77.67
C LYS A 91 20.91 -1.20 -76.73
N GLU A 92 19.67 -1.21 -77.24
CA GLU A 92 18.51 -1.54 -76.41
C GLU A 92 18.53 -3.01 -75.98
N ARG A 93 19.04 -3.92 -76.82
CA ARG A 93 19.29 -5.32 -76.48
C ARG A 93 20.27 -5.46 -75.32
N ALA A 94 21.39 -4.73 -75.36
CA ALA A 94 22.38 -4.73 -74.28
C ALA A 94 21.78 -4.24 -72.95
N ASN A 95 21.01 -3.14 -72.98
CA ASN A 95 20.33 -2.60 -71.80
C ASN A 95 19.32 -3.60 -71.20
N PHE A 96 18.54 -4.26 -72.05
CA PHE A 96 17.62 -5.31 -71.64
C PHE A 96 18.35 -6.47 -70.96
N TYR A 97 19.41 -7.00 -71.58
CA TYR A 97 20.18 -8.10 -70.99
C TYR A 97 20.81 -7.71 -69.65
N GLU A 98 21.47 -6.56 -69.57
CA GLU A 98 22.06 -6.07 -68.32
C GLU A 98 21.00 -5.97 -67.22
N SER A 99 19.88 -5.28 -67.48
CA SER A 99 18.80 -5.12 -66.50
C SER A 99 18.16 -6.44 -66.08
N SER A 100 18.06 -7.41 -66.99
CA SER A 100 17.53 -8.75 -66.71
C SER A 100 18.41 -9.53 -65.72
N VAL A 101 19.72 -9.53 -65.93
CA VAL A 101 20.69 -10.23 -65.07
C VAL A 101 20.77 -9.54 -63.72
N GLU A 102 20.76 -8.19 -63.69
CA GLU A 102 20.68 -7.42 -62.44
C GLU A 102 19.44 -7.78 -61.63
N TYR A 103 18.28 -7.89 -62.27
CA TYR A 103 17.03 -8.22 -61.59
C TYR A 103 17.04 -9.66 -61.04
N VAL A 104 17.45 -10.64 -61.86
CA VAL A 104 17.60 -12.05 -61.43
C VAL A 104 18.56 -12.16 -60.24
N TYR A 105 19.70 -11.48 -60.30
CA TYR A 105 20.65 -11.42 -59.20
C TYR A 105 20.03 -10.90 -57.90
N GLN A 106 19.24 -9.81 -57.97
CA GLN A 106 18.54 -9.27 -56.80
C GLN A 106 17.46 -10.24 -56.25
N ILE A 107 16.74 -10.96 -57.12
CA ILE A 107 15.79 -11.99 -56.67
C ILE A 107 16.54 -13.06 -55.87
N HIS A 108 17.67 -13.55 -56.38
CA HIS A 108 18.50 -14.52 -55.67
C HIS A 108 18.98 -13.97 -54.32
N GLN A 109 19.47 -12.72 -54.29
CA GLN A 109 19.89 -12.09 -53.05
C GLN A 109 18.78 -12.09 -52.00
N VAL A 110 17.55 -11.67 -52.35
CA VAL A 110 16.43 -11.70 -51.40
C VAL A 110 16.11 -13.12 -50.92
N GLN A 111 16.12 -14.10 -51.82
CA GLN A 111 15.79 -15.49 -51.49
C GLN A 111 16.78 -16.13 -50.51
N ASP A 112 18.06 -15.78 -50.61
CA ASP A 112 19.08 -16.27 -49.69
C ASP A 112 19.16 -15.43 -48.43
N ARG A 113 19.11 -14.10 -48.54
CA ARG A 113 19.17 -13.19 -47.39
C ARG A 113 18.02 -13.36 -46.43
N LYS A 114 16.79 -13.59 -46.91
CA LYS A 114 15.62 -13.81 -46.03
C LYS A 114 15.84 -14.97 -45.04
N LYS A 115 16.70 -15.95 -45.38
CA LYS A 115 16.95 -17.12 -44.54
C LYS A 115 17.67 -16.75 -43.24
N PHE A 116 18.42 -15.64 -43.22
CA PHE A 116 19.13 -15.17 -42.04
C PHE A 116 18.68 -13.77 -41.59
N ASP A 117 18.54 -12.80 -42.49
CA ASP A 117 18.14 -11.41 -42.16
C ASP A 117 16.73 -11.32 -41.54
N VAL A 118 15.89 -12.34 -41.69
CA VAL A 118 14.57 -12.43 -41.03
C VAL A 118 14.60 -13.36 -39.82
N VAL A 119 15.34 -14.46 -39.89
CA VAL A 119 15.34 -15.50 -38.85
C VAL A 119 16.19 -15.10 -37.65
N GLU A 120 17.35 -14.48 -37.87
CA GLU A 120 18.25 -14.06 -36.78
C GLU A 120 17.61 -13.03 -35.83
N PRO A 121 16.92 -11.97 -36.31
CA PRO A 121 16.21 -11.03 -35.42
C PRO A 121 15.12 -11.71 -34.58
N VAL A 122 14.39 -12.66 -35.18
CA VAL A 122 13.35 -13.43 -34.46
C VAL A 122 13.99 -14.32 -33.40
N LEU A 123 15.07 -15.01 -33.75
CA LEU A 123 15.82 -15.85 -32.81
C LEU A 123 16.38 -15.03 -31.64
N ALA A 124 17.00 -13.89 -31.93
CA ALA A 124 17.55 -12.99 -30.92
C ALA A 124 16.45 -12.48 -29.96
N PHE A 125 15.31 -12.06 -30.51
CA PHE A 125 14.17 -11.60 -29.71
C PHE A 125 13.59 -12.72 -28.82
N LEU A 126 13.43 -13.93 -29.37
CA LEU A 126 12.99 -15.10 -28.60
C LEU A 126 13.98 -15.42 -27.47
N HIS A 127 15.27 -15.36 -27.74
CA HIS A 127 16.30 -15.58 -26.73
C HIS A 127 16.18 -14.55 -25.60
N SER A 128 16.00 -13.27 -25.91
CA SER A 128 15.78 -12.23 -24.90
C SER A 128 14.53 -12.47 -24.04
N ILE A 129 13.43 -12.96 -24.63
CA ILE A 129 12.23 -13.35 -23.88
C ILE A 129 12.53 -14.52 -22.93
N LEU A 130 13.21 -15.55 -23.42
CA LEU A 130 13.55 -16.71 -22.60
C LEU A 130 14.47 -16.34 -21.42
N THR A 131 15.46 -15.49 -21.67
CA THR A 131 16.33 -14.95 -20.62
C THR A 131 15.54 -14.15 -19.59
N LEU A 132 14.62 -13.27 -20.02
CA LEU A 132 13.75 -12.51 -19.10
C LEU A 132 12.88 -13.44 -18.25
N ASN A 133 12.31 -14.48 -18.85
CA ASN A 133 11.48 -15.45 -18.13
C ASN A 133 12.30 -16.21 -17.08
N ASN A 134 13.52 -16.63 -17.40
CA ASN A 134 14.41 -17.29 -16.44
C ASN A 134 14.77 -16.35 -15.28
N LEU A 135 15.09 -15.08 -15.58
CA LEU A 135 15.39 -14.08 -14.56
C LEU A 135 14.18 -13.86 -13.63
N THR A 136 12.96 -13.84 -14.18
CA THR A 136 11.73 -13.74 -13.37
C THR A 136 11.55 -14.95 -12.44
N VAL A 137 11.92 -16.15 -12.89
CA VAL A 137 11.90 -17.36 -12.06
C VAL A 137 12.92 -17.24 -10.92
N GLU A 138 14.15 -16.79 -11.21
CA GLU A 138 15.19 -16.57 -10.20
C GLU A 138 14.76 -15.53 -9.16
N MET A 139 14.25 -14.36 -9.58
CA MET A 139 13.70 -13.34 -8.65
C MET A 139 12.57 -13.91 -7.78
N THR A 140 11.69 -14.72 -8.35
CA THR A 140 10.61 -15.37 -7.59
C THR A 140 11.17 -16.36 -6.57
N GLN A 141 12.22 -17.10 -6.93
CA GLN A 141 12.90 -18.05 -6.06
C GLN A 141 13.54 -17.31 -4.87
N ASP A 142 14.20 -16.18 -5.11
CA ASP A 142 14.83 -15.35 -4.08
C ASP A 142 13.81 -14.72 -3.11
N PHE A 143 12.59 -14.46 -3.59
CA PHE A 143 11.49 -13.96 -2.76
C PHE A 143 10.82 -15.05 -1.89
N MET A 144 11.03 -16.34 -2.18
CA MET A 144 10.34 -17.44 -1.48
C MET A 144 10.58 -17.51 0.03
N PRO A 145 11.80 -17.32 0.56
CA PRO A 145 12.05 -17.35 2.00
C PRO A 145 11.21 -16.31 2.76
N TYR A 146 11.19 -15.07 2.26
CA TYR A 146 10.39 -14.00 2.83
C TYR A 146 8.89 -14.33 2.79
N LYS A 147 8.40 -14.84 1.65
CA LYS A 147 7.00 -15.29 1.51
C LYS A 147 6.64 -16.35 2.56
N GLN A 148 7.49 -17.36 2.76
CA GLN A 148 7.24 -18.44 3.72
C GLN A 148 7.20 -17.92 5.15
N GLU A 149 8.15 -17.08 5.54
CA GLU A 149 8.18 -16.45 6.85
C GLU A 149 6.94 -15.58 7.10
N LEU A 150 6.56 -14.77 6.10
CA LEU A 150 5.36 -13.93 6.17
C LEU A 150 4.09 -14.78 6.33
N GLN A 151 3.96 -15.90 5.61
CA GLN A 151 2.80 -16.79 5.73
C GLN A 151 2.68 -17.38 7.15
N LEU A 152 3.80 -17.82 7.74
CA LEU A 152 3.84 -18.32 9.11
C LEU A 152 3.47 -17.22 10.11
N SER A 153 4.03 -16.02 9.95
CA SER A 153 3.75 -14.85 10.78
C SER A 153 2.27 -14.47 10.73
N LEU A 154 1.66 -14.45 9.54
CA LEU A 154 0.23 -14.17 9.36
C LEU A 154 -0.65 -15.22 10.04
N GLN A 155 -0.31 -16.50 9.93
CA GLN A 155 -1.05 -17.55 10.61
C GLN A 155 -0.98 -17.42 12.13
N ASN A 156 0.21 -17.17 12.68
CA ASN A 156 0.40 -16.93 14.11
C ASN A 156 -0.38 -15.71 14.59
N THR A 157 -0.38 -14.64 13.80
CA THR A 157 -1.13 -13.41 14.11
C THR A 157 -2.63 -13.67 14.15
N ARG A 158 -3.18 -14.45 13.21
CA ARG A 158 -4.58 -14.85 13.20
C ARG A 158 -4.93 -15.68 14.45
N ASN A 159 -4.13 -16.68 14.77
CA ASN A 159 -4.35 -17.53 15.95
C ASN A 159 -4.32 -16.69 17.26
N ASN A 160 -3.36 -15.77 17.37
CA ASN A 160 -3.26 -14.88 18.53
C ASN A 160 -4.46 -13.95 18.64
N TYR A 161 -4.95 -13.42 17.52
CA TYR A 161 -6.15 -12.59 17.48
C TYR A 161 -7.38 -13.37 17.94
N GLU A 162 -7.59 -14.58 17.43
CA GLU A 162 -8.71 -15.45 17.83
C GLU A 162 -8.68 -15.73 19.34
N SER A 163 -7.53 -16.12 19.89
CA SER A 163 -7.36 -16.34 21.34
C SER A 163 -7.62 -15.07 22.16
N THR A 164 -7.14 -13.91 21.70
CA THR A 164 -7.37 -12.62 22.39
C THR A 164 -8.85 -12.24 22.36
N CYS A 165 -9.54 -12.50 21.24
CA CYS A 165 -10.98 -12.27 21.13
C CYS A 165 -11.77 -13.14 22.12
N GLU A 166 -11.44 -14.42 22.25
CA GLU A 166 -12.06 -15.31 23.23
C GLU A 166 -11.88 -14.81 24.67
N GLU A 167 -10.66 -14.43 25.04
CA GLU A 167 -10.36 -13.87 26.36
C GLU A 167 -11.11 -12.55 26.62
N LEU A 168 -11.17 -11.67 25.63
CA LEU A 168 -11.86 -10.38 25.72
C LEU A 168 -13.38 -10.59 25.83
N GLU A 169 -13.94 -11.54 25.11
CA GLU A 169 -15.35 -11.93 25.24
C GLU A 169 -15.65 -12.46 26.64
N GLU A 170 -14.78 -13.29 27.20
CA GLU A 170 -14.95 -13.81 28.56
C GLU A 170 -14.86 -12.69 29.60
N LEU A 171 -13.88 -11.80 29.47
CA LEU A 171 -13.75 -10.61 30.31
C LEU A 171 -14.99 -9.73 30.22
N MET A 172 -15.50 -9.47 29.02
CA MET A 172 -16.73 -8.72 28.82
C MET A 172 -17.92 -9.39 29.52
N LYS A 173 -18.08 -10.72 29.39
CA LYS A 173 -19.14 -11.50 30.09
C LYS A 173 -18.99 -11.41 31.61
N ARG A 174 -17.77 -11.40 32.14
CA ARG A 174 -17.49 -11.22 33.58
C ARG A 174 -17.87 -9.80 34.03
N MET A 175 -17.43 -8.76 33.33
CA MET A 175 -17.69 -7.36 33.67
C MET A 175 -19.17 -6.98 33.60
N LYS A 176 -19.96 -7.62 32.72
CA LYS A 176 -21.42 -7.42 32.64
C LYS A 176 -22.19 -8.00 33.83
N ARG A 177 -21.58 -8.81 34.72
CA ARG A 177 -22.25 -9.38 35.90
C ARG A 177 -22.16 -8.43 37.11
N PRO A 178 -23.27 -7.83 37.59
CA PRO A 178 -23.25 -6.76 38.60
C PRO A 178 -22.78 -7.19 40.00
N SER A 179 -22.75 -8.49 40.31
CA SER A 179 -22.71 -9.01 41.68
C SER A 179 -21.32 -9.22 42.29
N GLN A 180 -20.23 -9.04 41.54
CA GLN A 180 -18.85 -9.21 42.04
C GLN A 180 -18.14 -7.90 42.40
N ILE A 181 -18.64 -6.74 41.93
CA ILE A 181 -17.98 -5.44 42.15
C ILE A 181 -18.09 -5.00 43.63
N TYR A 182 -19.19 -5.35 44.31
CA TYR A 182 -19.50 -4.87 45.66
C TYR A 182 -18.82 -5.63 46.81
N LYS A 183 -18.07 -6.71 46.55
CA LYS A 183 -17.46 -7.55 47.62
C LYS A 183 -15.97 -7.29 47.87
N MET A 184 -15.42 -6.21 47.33
CA MET A 184 -13.99 -5.89 47.39
C MET A 184 -13.63 -5.09 48.65
N HIS A 185 -13.73 -5.72 49.82
CA HIS A 185 -13.52 -5.07 51.14
C HIS A 185 -12.07 -4.61 51.46
N ASN A 186 -11.08 -4.89 50.60
CA ASN A 186 -9.65 -4.68 50.90
C ASN A 186 -8.92 -3.71 49.94
N PHE A 187 -9.63 -2.96 49.09
CA PHE A 187 -8.99 -2.04 48.15
C PHE A 187 -9.04 -0.60 48.66
N PRO A 188 -8.04 0.25 48.30
CA PRO A 188 -8.06 1.66 48.66
C PRO A 188 -9.33 2.31 48.11
N MET A 189 -10.17 2.85 48.99
CA MET A 189 -11.46 3.43 48.66
C MET A 189 -11.31 4.57 47.67
N ARG A 190 -11.97 4.42 46.53
CA ARG A 190 -12.01 5.41 45.46
C ARG A 190 -13.43 5.47 44.93
N GLY A 191 -13.97 6.68 44.80
CA GLY A 191 -15.35 6.84 44.37
C GLY A 191 -15.70 8.30 44.17
N TYR A 192 -16.89 8.53 43.61
CA TYR A 192 -17.42 9.88 43.47
C TYR A 192 -18.17 10.28 44.73
N LEU A 193 -17.81 11.41 45.31
CA LEU A 193 -18.53 12.06 46.41
C LEU A 193 -18.98 13.44 45.98
N TYR A 194 -20.10 13.91 46.51
CA TYR A 194 -20.49 15.31 46.40
C TYR A 194 -20.08 16.04 47.67
N CYS A 195 -19.42 17.19 47.54
CA CYS A 195 -19.03 18.06 48.65
C CYS A 195 -19.88 19.32 48.65
N GLN A 196 -20.40 19.71 49.82
CA GLN A 196 -21.15 20.94 49.99
C GLN A 196 -20.20 22.13 50.11
N GLU A 197 -20.17 22.96 49.07
CA GLU A 197 -19.40 24.19 49.04
C GLU A 197 -20.28 25.41 49.26
N LYS A 198 -19.78 26.38 50.02
CA LYS A 198 -20.39 27.70 50.12
C LYS A 198 -19.97 28.55 48.91
N ARG A 199 -20.93 28.91 48.06
CA ARG A 199 -20.74 29.83 46.92
C ARG A 199 -21.49 31.13 47.17
N ALA A 200 -21.25 32.13 46.32
CA ALA A 200 -21.82 33.48 46.48
C ALA A 200 -23.36 33.51 46.56
N LEU A 201 -24.06 32.53 45.96
CA LEU A 201 -25.53 32.45 45.91
C LEU A 201 -26.12 31.36 46.83
N GLY A 202 -25.33 30.80 47.75
CA GLY A 202 -25.77 29.76 48.67
C GLY A 202 -24.89 28.51 48.65
N MET A 203 -25.40 27.41 49.21
CA MET A 203 -24.69 26.14 49.26
C MET A 203 -24.92 25.35 47.98
N THR A 204 -23.86 24.79 47.41
CA THR A 204 -23.92 23.95 46.21
C THR A 204 -23.16 22.66 46.42
N TRP A 205 -23.71 21.56 45.91
CA TRP A 205 -23.03 20.27 45.92
C TRP A 205 -22.18 20.11 44.67
N VAL A 206 -20.88 19.86 44.87
CA VAL A 206 -19.90 19.75 43.80
C VAL A 206 -19.35 18.34 43.76
N LYS A 207 -19.29 17.74 42.57
CA LYS A 207 -18.85 16.36 42.38
C LYS A 207 -17.32 16.27 42.38
N TYR A 208 -16.78 15.43 43.23
CA TYR A 208 -15.36 15.10 43.34
C TYR A 208 -15.14 13.61 43.13
N TYR A 209 -14.05 13.25 42.46
CA TYR A 209 -13.48 11.91 42.55
C TYR A 209 -12.52 11.89 43.74
N CYS A 210 -12.86 11.08 44.74
CA CYS A 210 -12.16 11.03 46.00
C CYS A 210 -11.38 9.72 46.12
N LYS A 211 -10.18 9.80 46.68
CA LYS A 211 -9.35 8.65 47.06
C LYS A 211 -8.96 8.80 48.52
N TYR A 212 -9.28 7.81 49.33
CA TYR A 212 -8.86 7.76 50.73
C TYR A 212 -7.66 6.83 50.90
N GLN A 213 -6.66 7.30 51.64
CA GLN A 213 -5.49 6.53 52.05
C GLN A 213 -5.55 6.34 53.57
N LYS A 214 -5.71 5.08 53.99
CA LYS A 214 -5.82 4.71 55.41
C LYS A 214 -4.54 5.07 56.17
N GLU A 215 -3.39 4.78 55.56
CA GLU A 215 -2.08 5.23 56.02
C GLU A 215 -2.02 6.76 55.94
N GLY A 216 -1.97 7.42 57.10
CA GLY A 216 -1.95 8.88 57.21
C GLY A 216 -3.32 9.58 57.19
N ARG A 217 -4.44 8.84 57.07
CA ARG A 217 -5.82 9.39 57.04
C ARG A 217 -6.02 10.49 56.00
N VAL A 218 -5.43 10.33 54.82
CA VAL A 218 -5.42 11.36 53.77
C VAL A 218 -6.57 11.15 52.79
N LEU A 219 -7.42 12.16 52.63
CA LEU A 219 -8.45 12.24 51.60
C LEU A 219 -7.97 13.15 50.46
N VAL A 220 -7.82 12.60 49.27
CA VAL A 220 -7.49 13.34 48.05
C VAL A 220 -8.77 13.50 47.22
N MET A 221 -9.14 14.73 46.90
CA MET A 221 -10.36 15.08 46.16
C MET A 221 -10.00 15.79 44.86
N VAL A 222 -10.49 15.27 43.73
CA VAL A 222 -10.27 15.84 42.40
C VAL A 222 -11.62 16.28 41.82
N PRO A 223 -11.83 17.57 41.51
CA PRO A 223 -13.11 18.04 40.99
C PRO A 223 -13.40 17.43 39.61
N CYS A 224 -14.61 16.90 39.41
CA CYS A 224 -15.02 16.32 38.12
C CYS A 224 -15.36 17.37 37.07
N GLU A 225 -15.89 18.52 37.50
CA GLU A 225 -16.26 19.63 36.62
C GLU A 225 -15.14 20.67 36.61
N GLN A 226 -14.22 20.57 35.64
CA GLN A 226 -13.21 21.60 35.41
C GLN A 226 -13.83 22.74 34.63
N LYS A 227 -14.20 23.84 35.29
CA LYS A 227 -14.51 25.09 34.59
C LYS A 227 -13.22 25.61 33.94
N THR A 228 -13.28 25.97 32.67
CA THR A 228 -12.17 26.23 31.73
C THR A 228 -11.21 27.37 32.11
N THR A 229 -11.35 28.01 33.27
CA THR A 229 -10.59 29.23 33.62
C THR A 229 -9.76 29.10 34.90
N THR A 230 -9.85 28.00 35.65
CA THR A 230 -8.91 27.74 36.77
C THR A 230 -8.73 26.24 36.98
N LYS A 231 -7.55 25.69 36.66
CA LYS A 231 -7.19 24.32 37.04
C LYS A 231 -6.98 24.27 38.56
N GLN A 232 -8.04 24.09 39.33
CA GLN A 232 -7.90 23.75 40.74
C GLN A 232 -7.28 22.36 40.84
N GLY A 233 -6.09 22.28 41.43
CA GLY A 233 -5.38 21.02 41.64
C GLY A 233 -6.10 20.11 42.65
N PRO A 234 -5.64 18.86 42.81
CA PRO A 234 -6.19 17.93 43.80
C PRO A 234 -6.13 18.56 45.20
N ILE A 235 -7.27 18.53 45.90
CA ILE A 235 -7.35 18.97 47.30
C ILE A 235 -6.94 17.77 48.15
N GLN A 236 -5.93 17.95 48.99
CA GLN A 236 -5.48 16.92 49.93
C GLN A 236 -5.83 17.37 51.35
N LEU A 237 -6.58 16.53 52.08
CA LEU A 237 -7.07 16.82 53.42
C LEU A 237 -6.68 15.68 54.37
N THR A 238 -6.13 16.02 55.53
CA THR A 238 -5.91 15.04 56.59
C THR A 238 -7.14 14.93 57.49
N LEU A 239 -7.78 13.77 57.53
CA LEU A 239 -9.04 13.56 58.25
C LEU A 239 -8.79 13.36 59.75
N LYS A 240 -9.54 14.09 60.57
CA LYS A 240 -9.56 13.96 62.03
C LYS A 240 -10.70 13.05 62.49
N SER A 241 -11.91 13.33 62.01
CA SER A 241 -13.11 12.56 62.31
C SER A 241 -14.05 12.58 61.10
N CYS A 242 -14.95 11.61 61.03
CA CYS A 242 -16.02 11.59 60.06
C CYS A 242 -17.28 11.08 60.78
N ILE A 243 -18.40 11.78 60.59
CA ILE A 243 -19.62 11.58 61.37
C ILE A 243 -20.80 11.50 60.41
N ARG A 244 -21.55 10.40 60.44
CA ARG A 244 -22.77 10.26 59.63
C ARG A 244 -23.83 11.27 60.08
N ARG A 245 -24.42 12.03 59.15
CA ARG A 245 -25.55 12.91 59.45
C ARG A 245 -26.82 12.09 59.59
N LYS A 246 -27.63 12.41 60.61
CA LYS A 246 -29.01 11.89 60.70
C LYS A 246 -29.84 12.46 59.56
N THR A 247 -30.65 11.63 58.91
CA THR A 247 -31.47 12.01 57.73
C THR A 247 -32.38 13.21 57.98
N GLU A 248 -32.78 13.46 59.24
CA GLU A 248 -33.61 14.60 59.64
C GLU A 248 -32.86 15.95 59.64
N SER A 249 -31.53 15.94 59.62
CA SER A 249 -30.68 17.15 59.68
C SER A 249 -30.35 17.76 58.30
N ILE A 250 -30.60 17.02 57.21
CA ILE A 250 -30.36 17.48 55.84
C ILE A 250 -31.27 16.73 54.85
N ASP A 251 -31.91 17.44 53.92
CA ASP A 251 -32.77 16.85 52.87
C ASP A 251 -31.93 16.21 51.72
N LYS A 252 -31.02 15.31 52.09
CA LYS A 252 -30.14 14.53 51.20
C LYS A 252 -29.86 13.16 51.83
N ARG A 253 -29.83 12.10 51.00
CA ARG A 253 -29.52 10.73 51.43
C ARG A 253 -28.01 10.51 51.50
N PHE A 254 -27.56 9.71 52.47
CA PHE A 254 -26.16 9.23 52.60
C PHE A 254 -25.13 10.34 52.82
N CYS A 255 -25.49 11.33 53.65
CA CYS A 255 -24.60 12.43 54.00
C CYS A 255 -23.79 12.14 55.26
N PHE A 256 -22.55 12.60 55.26
CA PHE A 256 -21.63 12.56 56.40
C PHE A 256 -20.79 13.82 56.44
N ASP A 257 -20.34 14.16 57.63
CA ASP A 257 -19.53 15.31 57.95
C ASP A 257 -18.10 14.89 58.17
N VAL A 258 -17.15 15.61 57.57
CA VAL A 258 -15.73 15.35 57.75
C VAL A 258 -15.05 16.54 58.40
N GLU A 259 -14.31 16.26 59.47
CA GLU A 259 -13.43 17.21 60.12
C GLU A 259 -11.98 16.97 59.66
N THR A 260 -11.26 18.05 59.36
CA THR A 260 -9.88 17.99 58.89
C THR A 260 -8.94 18.65 59.89
N ILE A 261 -7.70 18.17 59.98
CA ILE A 261 -6.70 18.70 60.92
C ILE A 261 -6.28 20.13 60.53
N GLU A 262 -6.32 20.44 59.24
CA GLU A 262 -5.83 21.70 58.66
C GLU A 262 -6.79 22.88 58.86
N ARG A 263 -8.09 22.64 59.09
CA ARG A 263 -9.10 23.68 59.30
C ARG A 263 -9.66 23.61 60.71
N LEU A 264 -9.18 24.52 61.58
CA LEU A 264 -9.80 24.80 62.87
C LEU A 264 -11.26 25.26 62.63
N VAL A 265 -12.21 24.33 62.85
CA VAL A 265 -13.67 24.55 62.93
C VAL A 265 -14.42 24.74 61.60
N GLN A 266 -14.05 24.04 60.53
CA GLN A 266 -14.94 23.88 59.36
C GLN A 266 -15.20 22.40 59.04
N THR A 267 -16.40 21.94 59.38
CA THR A 267 -16.95 20.65 58.98
C THR A 267 -17.43 20.73 57.53
N SER A 268 -16.94 19.86 56.65
CA SER A 268 -17.40 19.77 55.26
C SER A 268 -18.42 18.65 55.11
N ALA A 269 -19.61 18.96 54.59
CA ALA A 269 -20.62 17.96 54.32
C ALA A 269 -20.30 17.23 53.01
N LEU A 270 -20.23 15.90 53.06
CA LEU A 270 -20.04 15.02 51.91
C LEU A 270 -21.27 14.12 51.73
N GLN A 271 -21.53 13.70 50.50
CA GLN A 271 -22.62 12.81 50.14
C GLN A 271 -22.08 11.67 49.25
N SER A 272 -22.37 10.43 49.62
CA SER A 272 -22.06 9.23 48.84
C SER A 272 -23.22 8.82 47.91
N ILE A 273 -22.93 7.90 46.98
CA ILE A 273 -23.89 7.43 45.97
C ILE A 273 -24.72 6.24 46.50
N HIS A 274 -24.16 5.41 47.39
CA HIS A 274 -24.83 4.25 47.95
C HIS A 274 -24.94 4.31 49.48
N GLY A 275 -25.95 3.61 50.03
CA GLY A 275 -26.20 3.59 51.48
C GLY A 275 -25.22 2.74 52.28
N GLN A 276 -24.67 1.69 51.66
CA GLN A 276 -23.57 0.90 52.23
C GLN A 276 -22.34 1.78 52.48
N ASP A 277 -22.08 2.72 51.57
CA ASP A 277 -21.03 3.73 51.68
C ASP A 277 -21.20 4.69 52.89
N ALA A 278 -22.37 4.69 53.53
CA ALA A 278 -22.71 5.59 54.64
C ALA A 278 -23.11 4.85 55.92
N GLU A 279 -23.07 3.51 55.94
CA GLU A 279 -23.65 2.70 57.01
C GLU A 279 -22.69 2.24 58.10
N SER A 280 -21.37 2.46 57.99
CA SER A 280 -20.44 2.10 59.07
C SER A 280 -20.17 3.27 60.02
N GLU A 281 -20.52 3.08 61.30
CA GLU A 281 -20.22 4.00 62.40
C GLU A 281 -18.70 4.07 62.62
N ILE A 282 -18.14 5.28 62.64
CA ILE A 282 -16.71 5.51 62.86
C ILE A 282 -16.46 5.58 64.36
N ASP A 283 -16.17 4.43 64.97
CA ASP A 283 -15.52 4.36 66.28
C ASP A 283 -14.00 4.52 66.06
N PRO A 284 -13.36 5.55 66.64
CA PRO A 284 -11.93 5.80 66.47
C PRO A 284 -11.02 4.67 67.03
N ASP A 285 -11.54 3.73 67.81
CA ASP A 285 -10.80 2.55 68.30
C ASP A 285 -11.27 1.21 67.69
N ALA A 286 -12.32 1.21 66.85
CA ALA A 286 -12.74 0.01 66.12
C ALA A 286 -12.10 -0.06 64.73
N GLN A 287 -11.52 -1.22 64.43
CA GLN A 287 -10.73 -1.55 63.23
C GLN A 287 -11.47 -1.52 61.87
N THR A 288 -12.59 -0.83 61.74
CA THR A 288 -13.39 -0.83 60.50
C THR A 288 -13.79 0.59 60.14
N VAL A 289 -13.06 1.18 59.19
CA VAL A 289 -13.42 2.44 58.54
C VAL A 289 -13.84 2.08 57.13
N CYS A 290 -15.14 2.17 56.83
CA CYS A 290 -15.62 2.05 55.47
C CYS A 290 -16.61 3.17 55.11
N VAL A 291 -16.25 3.95 54.09
CA VAL A 291 -17.25 4.38 53.11
C VAL A 291 -17.58 3.11 52.35
#